data_AF-A0A8S2MD82-F1
#
_entry.id   AF-A0A8S2MD82-F1
#
_cell.length_a   1.000
_cell.length_b   1.000
_cell.length_c   1.000
_cell.angle_alpha   90.00
_cell.angle_beta   90.00
_cell.angle_gamma   90.00
#
_symmetry.space_group_name_H-M   'P 1'
#
loop_
_entity.id
_entity.type
_entity.pdbx_description
1 polymer ?
#
loop_
_entity_poly.entity_id
_entity_poly.type
_entity_poly.pdbx_seq_one_letter_code
_entity_poly.pdbx_strand_id
1 'polypeptide(L)'
;WIRIDPDLKVIRELQFEQADYNWQCELRYERDILSQFEALEALKRYPSQNTRETLGTVLDSSHCFYRVRIECAHVLTHIANSMANTWTGTLATLSFFRRVFMSTNSTLTSTNVTTSSTNNVSLTAPSANIVRINDFSNPQMYMIQKTIPQAIAFQRNKDRVCPPEVINFLFELIHYNENSKNRFSDAFYRSSLIDALGNTLTNVGLTSTTTNVDLLLNHTLDNNTKRIFDEILLQLNFDKIIPSYGFCVTCSCLKVLHKLYIISGIPIDINVFYEYATYGMFDRVRLTACEILVEQIETRMNQDVFEYIFNLIANDHDYNLRRKIVQHLCRHPPFRQNQTCSLNNPITIHRLWSLMKNFSYDNHIRNDLVELYQIMFGLSRPNCLPPANEMTDSILKDELDDVSDTIVDIDPERLSYFRLARYADDTKAAANKLASTIK
;
A
#
# COMPACT_ATOMS: atom_id res chain seq x y z
N TRP A 1 13.57 -3.46 34.56
CA TRP A 1 12.55 -2.70 33.82
C TRP A 1 11.34 -2.50 34.70
N ILE A 2 10.60 -1.41 34.47
CA ILE A 2 9.39 -1.06 35.23
C ILE A 2 8.18 -1.39 34.36
N ARG A 3 7.17 -2.04 34.94
CA ARG A 3 5.89 -2.34 34.29
C ARG A 3 4.77 -1.60 35.01
N ILE A 4 3.83 -1.04 34.24
CA ILE A 4 2.70 -0.28 34.79
C ILE A 4 1.42 -0.98 34.35
N ASP A 5 0.57 -1.38 35.31
CA ASP A 5 -0.74 -2.08 35.11
C ASP A 5 -0.68 -3.20 34.06
N PRO A 6 0.02 -4.31 34.39
CA PRO A 6 0.09 -5.48 33.51
C PRO A 6 -1.27 -6.13 33.23
N ASP A 7 -2.29 -5.83 34.04
CA ASP A 7 -3.63 -6.40 33.95
C ASP A 7 -4.58 -5.57 33.06
N LEU A 8 -4.13 -4.45 32.49
CA LEU A 8 -4.92 -3.52 31.67
C LEU A 8 -6.26 -3.11 32.31
N LYS A 9 -6.26 -2.70 33.58
CA LYS A 9 -7.50 -2.37 34.31
C LYS A 9 -8.13 -1.05 33.85
N VAL A 10 -7.35 -0.17 33.22
CA VAL A 10 -7.78 1.18 32.84
C VAL A 10 -7.55 1.43 31.36
N ILE A 11 -8.53 1.99 30.65
CA ILE A 11 -8.35 2.52 29.28
C ILE A 11 -7.53 3.80 29.40
N ARG A 12 -6.32 3.80 28.85
CA ARG A 12 -5.34 4.88 29.07
C ARG A 12 -4.30 4.96 27.96
N GLU A 13 -3.63 6.10 27.92
CA GLU A 13 -2.37 6.29 27.20
C GLU A 13 -1.23 6.37 28.23
N LEU A 14 -0.22 5.50 28.09
CA LEU A 14 0.94 5.47 28.97
C LEU A 14 2.11 6.21 28.33
N GLN A 15 2.65 7.18 29.05
CA GLN A 15 3.89 7.86 28.68
C GLN A 15 4.82 7.85 29.89
N PHE A 16 5.90 7.07 29.80
CA PHE A 16 6.96 7.05 30.81
C PHE A 16 8.31 6.80 30.15
N GLU A 17 9.37 7.19 30.85
CA GLU A 17 10.74 7.03 30.39
C GLU A 17 11.50 6.09 31.32
N GLN A 18 12.30 5.21 30.73
CA GLN A 18 13.30 4.40 31.42
C GLN A 18 14.52 4.25 30.51
N ALA A 19 15.66 3.88 31.08
CA ALA A 19 16.89 3.68 30.33
C ALA A 19 16.73 2.63 29.21
N ASP A 20 17.48 2.79 28.12
CA ASP A 20 17.44 1.93 26.93
C ASP A 20 17.68 0.44 27.23
N TYR A 21 18.64 0.14 28.12
CA TYR A 21 18.91 -1.24 28.54
C TYR A 21 17.71 -1.88 29.25
N ASN A 22 16.85 -1.10 29.93
CA ASN A 22 15.65 -1.64 30.55
C ASN A 22 14.66 -2.11 29.49
N TRP A 23 14.45 -1.31 28.44
CA TRP A 23 13.59 -1.70 27.32
C TRP A 23 14.14 -2.93 26.57
N GLN A 24 15.46 -3.01 26.40
CA GLN A 24 16.11 -4.18 25.78
C GLN A 24 15.93 -5.45 26.64
N CYS A 25 16.08 -5.34 27.97
CA CYS A 25 15.83 -6.45 28.89
C CYS A 25 14.36 -6.86 28.91
N GLU A 26 13.44 -5.89 28.94
CA GLU A 26 12.01 -6.12 28.87
C GLU A 26 11.64 -6.90 27.62
N LEU A 27 12.14 -6.47 26.45
CA LEU A 27 11.88 -7.19 25.20
C LEU A 27 12.41 -8.63 25.19
N ARG A 28 13.57 -8.88 25.82
CA ARG A 28 14.24 -10.19 25.76
C ARG A 28 13.71 -11.20 26.78
N TYR A 29 13.37 -10.73 27.98
CA TYR A 29 13.10 -11.60 29.13
C TYR A 29 11.65 -11.57 29.59
N GLU A 30 10.88 -10.54 29.24
CA GLU A 30 9.48 -10.46 29.64
C GLU A 30 8.65 -11.52 28.92
N ARG A 31 7.66 -12.07 29.63
CA ARG A 31 6.75 -13.10 29.08
C ARG A 31 5.48 -12.49 28.48
N ASP A 32 5.11 -11.31 28.93
CA ASP A 32 3.94 -10.61 28.44
C ASP A 32 4.20 -9.97 27.07
N ILE A 33 3.34 -10.29 26.12
CA ILE A 33 3.41 -9.84 24.73
C ILE A 33 3.15 -8.33 24.64
N LEU A 34 2.28 -7.79 25.50
CA LEU A 34 1.95 -6.36 25.49
C LEU A 34 3.15 -5.51 25.90
N SER A 35 3.81 -5.88 27.00
CA SER A 35 5.04 -5.23 27.44
C SER A 35 6.17 -5.35 26.40
N GLN A 36 6.25 -6.47 25.67
CA GLN A 36 7.19 -6.58 24.53
C GLN A 36 6.86 -5.58 23.41
N PHE A 37 5.58 -5.34 23.09
CA PHE A 37 5.19 -4.32 22.10
C PHE A 37 5.46 -2.89 22.60
N GLU A 38 5.20 -2.60 23.88
CA GLU A 38 5.54 -1.31 24.49
C GLU A 38 7.05 -1.05 24.43
N ALA A 39 7.85 -2.07 24.75
CA ALA A 39 9.31 -2.01 24.64
C ALA A 39 9.75 -1.77 23.19
N LEU A 40 9.14 -2.45 22.21
CA LEU A 40 9.44 -2.23 20.79
C LEU A 40 9.14 -0.79 20.35
N GLU A 41 8.01 -0.23 20.77
CA GLU A 41 7.64 1.15 20.45
C GLU A 41 8.62 2.14 21.09
N ALA A 42 9.01 1.92 22.34
CA ALA A 42 10.00 2.76 23.03
C ALA A 42 11.40 2.66 22.38
N LEU A 43 11.84 1.46 21.99
CA LEU A 43 13.15 1.23 21.38
C LEU A 43 13.32 1.91 20.01
N LYS A 44 12.22 2.26 19.32
CA LYS A 44 12.29 3.09 18.11
C LYS A 44 12.98 4.44 18.36
N ARG A 45 12.93 4.96 19.60
CA ARG A 45 13.54 6.24 20.00
C ARG A 45 15.03 6.11 20.34
N TYR A 46 15.53 4.90 20.55
CA TYR A 46 16.90 4.62 21.01
C TYR A 46 17.69 3.77 20.00
N PRO A 47 18.09 4.33 18.84
CA PRO A 47 18.88 3.61 17.86
C PRO A 47 20.30 3.39 18.36
N SER A 48 20.64 2.14 18.66
CA SER A 48 21.98 1.74 19.08
C SER A 48 22.34 0.37 18.51
N GLN A 49 23.65 0.05 18.48
CA GLN A 49 24.10 -1.28 18.08
C GLN A 49 23.52 -2.37 18.99
N ASN A 50 23.43 -2.12 20.31
CA ASN A 50 22.89 -3.09 21.27
C ASN A 50 21.38 -3.32 21.06
N THR A 51 20.64 -2.25 20.73
CA THR A 51 19.22 -2.37 20.37
C THR A 51 19.05 -3.26 19.13
N ARG A 52 19.88 -3.06 18.10
CA ARG A 52 19.86 -3.86 16.86
C ARG A 52 20.15 -5.34 17.12
N GLU A 53 21.17 -5.63 17.93
CA GLU A 53 21.55 -7.00 18.29
C GLU A 53 20.44 -7.68 19.10
N THR A 54 19.86 -6.98 20.07
CA THR A 54 18.72 -7.47 20.87
C THR A 54 17.53 -7.80 19.96
N LEU A 55 17.14 -6.89 19.06
CA LEU A 55 16.07 -7.12 18.09
C LEU A 55 16.35 -8.31 17.17
N GLY A 56 17.60 -8.45 16.71
CA GLY A 56 18.03 -9.61 15.93
C GLY A 56 17.88 -10.93 16.69
N THR A 57 18.27 -10.96 17.97
CA THR A 57 18.10 -12.17 18.81
C THR A 57 16.64 -12.54 19.04
N VAL A 58 15.76 -11.54 19.21
CA VAL A 58 14.32 -11.76 19.41
C VAL A 58 13.66 -12.20 18.10
N LEU A 59 14.06 -11.62 16.97
CA LEU A 59 13.64 -12.07 15.64
C LEU A 59 14.04 -13.52 15.36
N ASP A 60 15.22 -13.94 15.79
CA ASP A 60 15.75 -15.29 15.62
C ASP A 60 15.10 -16.32 16.56
N SER A 61 14.58 -15.88 17.70
CA SER A 61 13.98 -16.76 18.71
C SER A 61 12.69 -17.42 18.22
N SER A 62 12.68 -18.75 18.20
CA SER A 62 11.47 -19.55 17.90
C SER A 62 10.44 -19.55 19.02
N HIS A 63 10.83 -19.17 20.24
CA HIS A 63 9.96 -19.12 21.41
C HIS A 63 9.16 -17.82 21.51
N CYS A 64 9.56 -16.77 20.77
CA CYS A 64 8.87 -15.49 20.75
C CYS A 64 7.61 -15.55 19.89
N PHE A 65 6.56 -14.84 20.32
CA PHE A 65 5.31 -14.76 19.58
C PHE A 65 5.52 -14.14 18.20
N TYR A 66 4.91 -14.74 17.17
CA TYR A 66 5.18 -14.38 15.77
C TYR A 66 4.92 -12.89 15.47
N ARG A 67 3.88 -12.26 16.06
CA ARG A 67 3.63 -10.82 15.83
C ARG A 67 4.70 -9.93 16.44
N VAL A 68 5.26 -10.30 17.59
CA VAL A 68 6.39 -9.58 18.19
C VAL A 68 7.61 -9.67 17.27
N ARG A 69 7.86 -10.84 16.69
CA ARG A 69 8.94 -11.03 15.70
C ARG A 69 8.73 -10.19 14.43
N ILE A 70 7.50 -10.08 13.96
CA ILE A 70 7.15 -9.23 12.80
C ILE A 70 7.40 -7.76 13.12
N GLU A 71 6.91 -7.26 14.26
CA GLU A 71 7.17 -5.88 14.68
C GLU A 71 8.66 -5.63 14.93
N CYS A 72 9.39 -6.60 15.48
CA CYS A 72 10.86 -6.53 15.60
C CYS A 72 11.51 -6.28 14.24
N ALA A 73 11.05 -6.93 13.17
CA ALA A 73 11.59 -6.71 11.82
C ALA A 73 11.32 -5.28 11.33
N HIS A 74 10.13 -4.72 11.57
CA HIS A 74 9.81 -3.33 11.23
C HIS A 74 10.64 -2.32 12.03
N VAL A 75 10.76 -2.52 13.35
CA VAL A 75 11.60 -1.67 14.23
C VAL A 75 13.07 -1.77 13.82
N LEU A 76 13.55 -2.96 13.46
CA LEU A 76 14.92 -3.18 13.01
C LEU A 76 15.22 -2.41 11.71
N THR A 77 14.28 -2.38 10.75
CA THR A 77 14.40 -1.52 9.56
C THR A 77 14.39 -0.04 9.93
N HIS A 78 13.50 0.39 10.83
CA HIS A 78 13.45 1.78 11.30
C HIS A 78 14.78 2.24 11.92
N ILE A 79 15.36 1.41 12.79
CA ILE A 79 16.66 1.68 13.40
C ILE A 79 17.77 1.67 12.35
N ALA A 80 17.76 0.71 11.42
CA ALA A 80 18.74 0.66 10.33
C ALA A 80 18.72 1.95 9.50
N ASN A 81 17.53 2.49 9.21
CA ASN A 81 17.37 3.76 8.49
C ASN A 81 17.90 4.95 9.30
N SER A 82 17.64 4.99 10.61
CA SER A 82 18.16 6.06 11.49
C SER A 82 19.69 6.01 11.63
N MET A 83 20.28 4.81 11.56
CA MET A 83 21.71 4.56 11.67
C MET A 83 22.43 4.50 10.32
N ALA A 84 21.76 4.84 9.22
CA ALA A 84 22.29 4.71 7.86
C ALA A 84 23.61 5.47 7.64
N ASN A 85 23.84 6.56 8.37
CA ASN A 85 25.07 7.34 8.31
C ASN A 85 26.27 6.64 8.96
N THR A 86 26.01 5.90 10.03
CA THR A 86 27.01 5.28 10.91
C THR A 86 27.31 3.82 10.57
N TRP A 87 26.41 3.12 9.89
CA TRP A 87 26.53 1.69 9.66
C TRP A 87 26.23 1.32 8.20
N THR A 88 27.11 0.50 7.61
CA THR A 88 27.06 0.06 6.21
C THR A 88 27.05 -1.46 6.04
N GLY A 89 26.65 -2.23 7.06
CA GLY A 89 26.59 -3.69 7.00
C GLY A 89 25.27 -4.24 6.45
N THR A 90 25.29 -5.49 5.99
CA THR A 90 24.11 -6.24 5.54
C THR A 90 23.01 -6.24 6.61
N LEU A 91 21.77 -6.04 6.16
CA LEU A 91 20.63 -5.92 7.07
C LEU A 91 20.38 -7.24 7.80
N ALA A 92 20.29 -7.19 9.13
CA ALA A 92 20.06 -8.38 9.95
C ALA A 92 18.76 -9.11 9.58
N THR A 93 17.71 -8.40 9.15
CA THR A 93 16.47 -9.02 8.65
C THR A 93 16.69 -9.77 7.32
N LEU A 94 17.53 -9.24 6.42
CA LEU A 94 17.88 -9.90 5.16
C LEU A 94 18.70 -11.17 5.43
N SER A 95 19.67 -11.10 6.35
CA SER A 95 20.44 -12.26 6.80
C SER A 95 19.56 -13.31 7.47
N PHE A 96 18.61 -12.91 8.32
CA PHE A 96 17.61 -13.81 8.90
C PHE A 96 16.79 -14.50 7.83
N PHE A 97 16.22 -13.75 6.88
CA PHE A 97 15.38 -14.31 5.84
C PHE A 97 16.15 -15.29 4.96
N ARG A 98 17.37 -14.92 4.53
CA ARG A 98 18.30 -15.79 3.80
C ARG A 98 18.54 -17.11 4.53
N ARG A 99 18.79 -17.06 5.83
CA ARG A 99 19.10 -18.24 6.65
C ARG A 99 17.89 -19.15 6.86
N VAL A 100 16.71 -18.58 7.12
CA VAL A 100 15.52 -19.34 7.50
C VAL A 100 14.75 -19.87 6.29
N PHE A 101 14.58 -19.03 5.26
CA PHE A 101 13.67 -19.31 4.14
C PHE A 101 14.40 -19.62 2.82
N MET A 102 15.71 -19.40 2.74
CA MET A 102 16.47 -19.73 1.53
C MET A 102 17.49 -20.84 1.77
N SER A 103 17.81 -21.58 0.71
CA SER A 103 18.81 -22.64 0.75
C SER A 103 20.18 -22.01 0.59
N THR A 104 21.04 -22.19 1.58
CA THR A 104 22.46 -22.00 1.39
C THR A 104 23.00 -23.24 0.69
N ASN A 105 23.60 -23.10 -0.48
CA ASN A 105 24.45 -24.15 -1.02
C ASN A 105 25.68 -24.28 -0.10
N SER A 106 25.52 -25.00 1.02
CA SER A 106 26.59 -25.33 1.98
C SER A 106 27.41 -26.53 1.52
N THR A 107 27.40 -26.87 0.23
CA THR A 107 28.16 -28.00 -0.33
C THR A 107 29.47 -27.58 -1.00
N LEU A 108 29.95 -26.35 -0.78
CA LEU A 108 31.30 -25.91 -1.19
C LEU A 108 32.21 -25.47 -0.03
N THR A 109 31.87 -25.79 1.22
CA THR A 109 32.74 -25.55 2.40
C THR A 109 32.80 -26.78 3.32
N SER A 110 33.03 -27.96 2.73
CA SER A 110 33.44 -29.15 3.47
C SER A 110 34.48 -29.96 2.69
N THR A 111 35.48 -29.28 2.13
CA THR A 111 36.79 -29.89 1.90
C THR A 111 37.76 -29.20 2.83
N ASN A 112 38.28 -29.96 3.79
CA ASN A 112 39.32 -29.59 4.74
C ASN A 112 40.34 -28.59 4.15
N VAL A 113 40.23 -27.31 4.52
CA VAL A 113 41.37 -26.39 4.40
C VAL A 113 41.98 -26.33 5.79
N THR A 114 42.92 -27.24 6.03
CA THR A 114 43.91 -27.10 7.07
C THR A 114 44.64 -25.78 6.88
N THR A 115 44.74 -25.04 7.99
CA THR A 115 45.50 -23.81 8.18
C THR A 115 46.84 -23.78 7.47
N SER A 116 47.00 -22.89 6.49
CA SER A 116 48.29 -22.27 6.21
C SER A 116 48.06 -20.84 5.70
N SER A 117 48.66 -19.91 6.44
CA SER A 117 48.72 -18.47 6.19
C SER A 117 49.09 -18.09 4.76
N THR A 118 48.30 -17.20 4.15
CA THR A 118 48.75 -15.98 3.45
C THR A 118 47.54 -15.20 2.93
N ASN A 119 47.74 -13.90 2.80
CA ASN A 119 46.75 -12.87 2.53
C ASN A 119 46.00 -13.01 1.19
N ASN A 120 44.82 -12.38 1.15
CA ASN A 120 43.96 -12.11 -0.01
C ASN A 120 42.91 -13.19 -0.32
N VAL A 121 41.87 -13.28 0.52
CA VAL A 121 40.59 -13.84 0.07
C VAL A 121 39.75 -12.70 -0.51
N SER A 122 39.70 -12.65 -1.83
CA SER A 122 38.68 -11.90 -2.56
C SER A 122 37.30 -12.49 -2.22
N LEU A 123 36.44 -11.70 -1.58
CA LEU A 123 35.04 -12.02 -1.24
C LEU A 123 34.12 -12.02 -2.48
N THR A 124 34.57 -12.57 -3.60
CA THR A 124 33.85 -12.55 -4.88
C THR A 124 33.44 -13.97 -5.29
N ALA A 125 32.47 -14.53 -4.58
CA ALA A 125 31.56 -15.52 -5.12
C ALA A 125 30.22 -15.35 -4.39
N PRO A 126 29.12 -14.93 -5.06
CA PRO A 126 27.82 -14.95 -4.43
C PRO A 126 27.46 -16.43 -4.26
N SER A 127 27.43 -16.92 -3.02
CA SER A 127 26.71 -18.15 -2.72
C SER A 127 25.27 -17.92 -3.19
N ALA A 128 24.92 -18.46 -4.36
CA ALA A 128 23.58 -18.33 -4.92
C ALA A 128 22.60 -18.96 -3.92
N ASN A 129 21.96 -18.11 -3.12
CA ASN A 129 20.96 -18.53 -2.16
C ASN A 129 19.71 -18.84 -2.97
N ILE A 130 19.46 -20.13 -3.20
CA ILE A 130 18.31 -20.57 -3.99
C ILE A 130 17.07 -20.48 -3.08
N VAL A 131 16.01 -19.86 -3.57
CA VAL A 131 14.72 -19.80 -2.85
C VAL A 131 14.23 -21.23 -2.61
N ARG A 132 13.90 -21.56 -1.37
CA ARG A 132 13.36 -22.89 -1.04
C ARG A 132 11.95 -23.01 -1.57
N ILE A 133 11.54 -24.25 -1.88
CA ILE A 133 10.14 -24.55 -2.13
C ILE A 133 9.33 -24.14 -0.91
N ASN A 134 8.22 -23.44 -1.15
CA ASN A 134 7.38 -22.95 -0.07
C ASN A 134 6.73 -24.09 0.71
N ASP A 135 6.70 -23.93 2.04
CA ASP A 135 5.93 -24.75 2.95
C ASP A 135 5.13 -23.85 3.89
N PHE A 136 3.81 -23.77 3.68
CA PHE A 136 2.92 -22.94 4.50
C PHE A 136 2.19 -23.74 5.57
N SER A 137 2.64 -24.97 5.87
CA SER A 137 2.04 -25.81 6.90
C SER A 137 2.08 -25.18 8.30
N ASN A 138 3.12 -24.39 8.58
CA ASN A 138 3.22 -23.62 9.83
C ASN A 138 2.71 -22.18 9.62
N PRO A 139 1.54 -21.80 10.16
CA PRO A 139 0.98 -20.46 9.96
C PRO A 139 1.81 -19.36 10.61
N GLN A 140 2.52 -19.64 11.70
CA GLN A 140 3.37 -18.65 12.38
C GLN A 140 4.56 -18.27 11.50
N MET A 141 5.25 -19.27 10.94
CA MET A 141 6.37 -19.06 10.03
C MET A 141 5.91 -18.46 8.70
N TYR A 142 4.74 -18.84 8.20
CA TYR A 142 4.14 -18.22 7.03
C TYR A 142 3.92 -16.71 7.22
N MET A 143 3.34 -16.29 8.36
CA MET A 143 3.13 -14.87 8.64
C MET A 143 4.45 -14.08 8.66
N ILE A 144 5.51 -14.68 9.23
CA ILE A 144 6.85 -14.09 9.24
C ILE A 144 7.46 -14.03 7.83
N GLN A 145 7.37 -15.12 7.06
CA GLN A 145 7.85 -15.18 5.68
C GLN A 145 7.15 -14.13 4.80
N LYS A 146 5.85 -13.90 5.03
CA LYS A 146 5.04 -12.94 4.27
C LYS A 146 5.41 -11.48 4.57
N THR A 147 5.63 -11.13 5.84
CA THR A 147 5.76 -9.72 6.27
C THR A 147 7.20 -9.21 6.28
N ILE A 148 8.20 -10.06 6.53
CA ILE A 148 9.60 -9.63 6.54
C ILE A 148 10.04 -8.98 5.21
N PRO A 149 9.69 -9.51 4.03
CA PRO A 149 9.99 -8.83 2.76
C PRO A 149 9.43 -7.40 2.69
N GLN A 150 8.25 -7.16 3.27
CA GLN A 150 7.67 -5.81 3.36
C GLN A 150 8.51 -4.92 4.28
N ALA A 151 8.97 -5.43 5.42
CA ALA A 151 9.87 -4.69 6.31
C ALA A 151 11.22 -4.39 5.66
N ILE A 152 11.79 -5.32 4.88
CA ILE A 152 13.04 -5.12 4.12
C ILE A 152 12.84 -4.03 3.05
N ALA A 153 11.68 -4.00 2.37
CA ALA A 153 11.38 -3.01 1.34
C ALA A 153 11.37 -1.55 1.85
N PHE A 154 11.18 -1.32 3.15
CA PHE A 154 11.25 0.01 3.76
C PHE A 154 12.68 0.45 4.11
N GLN A 155 13.69 -0.38 3.87
CA GLN A 155 15.08 0.00 4.09
C GLN A 155 15.50 1.11 3.13
N ARG A 156 16.25 2.09 3.64
CA ARG A 156 16.79 3.23 2.89
C ARG A 156 18.26 3.45 3.21
N ASN A 157 19.03 3.84 2.19
CA ASN A 157 20.41 4.29 2.32
C ASN A 157 20.48 5.73 2.85
N LYS A 158 21.70 6.26 3.03
CA LYS A 158 21.97 7.65 3.42
C LYS A 158 21.21 8.66 2.55
N ASP A 159 21.13 8.39 1.25
CA ASP A 159 20.44 9.23 0.26
C ASP A 159 18.91 9.05 0.26
N ARG A 160 18.35 8.34 1.24
CA ARG A 160 16.92 7.98 1.33
C ARG A 160 16.38 7.17 0.14
N VAL A 161 17.25 6.55 -0.64
CA VAL A 161 16.91 5.63 -1.73
C VAL A 161 16.97 4.18 -1.22
N CYS A 162 16.07 3.33 -1.72
CA CYS A 162 16.10 1.90 -1.43
C CYS A 162 17.39 1.25 -2.01
N PRO A 163 18.13 0.45 -1.23
CA PRO A 163 19.32 -0.23 -1.75
C PRO A 163 18.97 -1.16 -2.94
N PRO A 164 19.78 -1.19 -4.02
CA PRO A 164 19.50 -2.04 -5.18
C PRO A 164 19.57 -3.54 -4.84
N GLU A 165 20.35 -3.94 -3.82
CA GLU A 165 20.36 -5.31 -3.30
C GLU A 165 18.98 -5.76 -2.84
N VAL A 166 18.23 -4.88 -2.18
CA VAL A 166 16.88 -5.18 -1.68
C VAL A 166 15.90 -5.38 -2.84
N ILE A 167 15.97 -4.51 -3.86
CA ILE A 167 15.11 -4.61 -5.05
C ILE A 167 15.36 -5.93 -5.77
N ASN A 168 16.64 -6.27 -6.02
CA ASN A 168 17.00 -7.52 -6.68
C ASN A 168 16.58 -8.75 -5.85
N PHE A 169 16.75 -8.68 -4.53
CA PHE A 169 16.29 -9.73 -3.63
C PHE A 169 14.76 -9.95 -3.73
N LEU A 170 13.96 -8.89 -3.79
CA LEU A 170 12.50 -9.03 -3.97
C LEU A 170 12.14 -9.63 -5.34
N PHE A 171 12.86 -9.26 -6.41
CA PHE A 171 12.69 -9.90 -7.72
C PHE A 171 13.04 -11.39 -7.68
N GLU A 172 14.14 -11.77 -7.03
CA GLU A 172 14.51 -13.18 -6.84
C GLU A 172 13.39 -13.96 -6.12
N LEU A 173 12.78 -13.38 -5.07
CA LEU A 173 11.67 -14.01 -4.38
C LEU A 173 10.43 -14.20 -5.26
N ILE A 174 10.14 -13.28 -6.18
CA ILE A 174 8.98 -13.35 -7.08
C ILE A 174 9.25 -14.35 -8.21
N HIS A 175 10.41 -14.25 -8.87
CA HIS A 175 10.76 -15.07 -10.03
C HIS A 175 11.00 -16.53 -9.68
N TYR A 176 11.58 -16.81 -8.51
CA TYR A 176 11.87 -18.18 -8.05
C TYR A 176 10.83 -18.70 -7.03
N ASN A 177 9.64 -18.10 -7.00
CA ASN A 177 8.56 -18.54 -6.13
C ASN A 177 7.98 -19.89 -6.60
N GLU A 178 8.36 -20.97 -5.92
CA GLU A 178 7.86 -22.32 -6.21
C GLU A 178 6.86 -22.78 -5.13
N ASN A 179 5.60 -22.96 -5.54
CA ASN A 179 4.53 -23.41 -4.66
C ASN A 179 3.92 -24.77 -5.05
N SER A 180 4.51 -25.46 -6.04
CA SER A 180 3.98 -26.68 -6.66
C SER A 180 3.76 -27.85 -5.68
N LYS A 181 4.56 -27.95 -4.60
CA LYS A 181 4.45 -29.02 -3.59
C LYS A 181 3.66 -28.62 -2.34
N ASN A 182 3.27 -27.36 -2.25
CA ASN A 182 2.61 -26.83 -1.07
C ASN A 182 1.11 -27.12 -1.11
N ARG A 183 0.52 -27.46 0.03
CA ARG A 183 -0.93 -27.72 0.12
C ARG A 183 -1.76 -26.43 0.05
N PHE A 184 -1.15 -25.29 0.38
CA PHE A 184 -1.81 -24.01 0.47
C PHE A 184 -1.45 -23.11 -0.71
N SER A 185 -2.37 -22.23 -1.10
CA SER A 185 -2.11 -21.23 -2.13
C SER A 185 -1.17 -20.14 -1.63
N ASP A 186 -0.30 -19.68 -2.52
CA ASP A 186 0.65 -18.58 -2.34
C ASP A 186 0.10 -17.22 -2.75
N ALA A 187 -1.18 -17.13 -3.13
CA ALA A 187 -1.82 -15.89 -3.59
C ALA A 187 -1.54 -14.69 -2.67
N PHE A 188 -1.73 -14.88 -1.36
CA PHE A 188 -1.46 -13.83 -0.36
C PHE A 188 0.03 -13.54 -0.15
N TYR A 189 0.90 -14.52 -0.36
CA TYR A 189 2.35 -14.31 -0.29
C TYR A 189 2.83 -13.49 -1.49
N ARG A 190 2.44 -13.87 -2.70
CA ARG A 190 2.70 -13.12 -3.94
C ARG A 190 2.17 -11.69 -3.86
N SER A 191 0.93 -11.50 -3.37
CA SER A 191 0.36 -10.16 -3.17
C SER A 191 1.23 -9.29 -2.24
N SER A 192 1.76 -9.89 -1.17
CA SER A 192 2.64 -9.22 -0.20
C SER A 192 3.99 -8.81 -0.81
N LEU A 193 4.55 -9.66 -1.68
CA LEU A 193 5.79 -9.36 -2.40
C LEU A 193 5.60 -8.22 -3.41
N ILE A 194 4.45 -8.15 -4.08
CA ILE A 194 4.10 -7.05 -4.97
C ILE A 194 3.95 -5.75 -4.19
N ASP A 195 3.25 -5.77 -3.05
CA ASP A 195 3.16 -4.63 -2.15
C ASP A 195 4.56 -4.19 -1.65
N ALA A 196 5.43 -5.15 -1.35
CA ALA A 196 6.82 -4.89 -0.96
C ALA A 196 7.59 -4.20 -2.09
N LEU A 197 7.49 -4.66 -3.35
CA LEU A 197 8.07 -3.96 -4.50
C LEU A 197 7.58 -2.51 -4.58
N GLY A 198 6.27 -2.27 -4.43
CA GLY A 198 5.72 -0.92 -4.41
C GLY A 198 6.26 -0.03 -3.28
N ASN A 199 6.58 -0.62 -2.12
CA ASN A 199 7.18 0.11 -1.00
C ASN A 199 8.67 0.43 -1.19
N THR A 200 9.34 -0.16 -2.20
CA THR A 200 10.72 0.23 -2.56
C THR A 200 10.79 1.56 -3.32
N LEU A 201 9.68 1.97 -3.93
CA LEU A 201 9.59 3.21 -4.69
C LEU A 201 9.92 4.40 -3.79
N THR A 202 10.75 5.31 -4.32
CA THR A 202 11.23 6.49 -3.60
C THR A 202 10.87 7.71 -4.43
N ASN A 203 10.23 8.71 -3.81
CA ASN A 203 9.99 9.98 -4.45
C ASN A 203 11.28 10.82 -4.43
N VAL A 204 12.03 10.78 -5.53
CA VAL A 204 13.29 11.53 -5.69
C VAL A 204 13.02 13.06 -5.75
N GLY A 205 11.78 13.49 -6.00
CA GLY A 205 11.39 14.90 -6.07
C GLY A 205 11.47 15.66 -4.73
N LEU A 206 11.49 14.96 -3.59
CA LEU A 206 11.60 15.59 -2.26
C LEU A 206 13.04 15.65 -1.71
N THR A 207 14.00 14.99 -2.37
CA THR A 207 15.39 14.89 -1.85
C THR A 207 16.33 15.94 -2.43
N SER A 208 15.93 16.65 -3.49
CA SER A 208 16.79 17.62 -4.17
C SER A 208 16.38 19.04 -3.81
N THR A 209 17.10 19.66 -2.86
CA THR A 209 17.05 21.10 -2.56
C THR A 209 17.66 21.96 -3.68
N THR A 210 17.50 21.57 -4.95
CA THR A 210 18.08 22.27 -6.10
C THR A 210 16.97 22.83 -6.96
N THR A 211 16.93 24.15 -7.02
CA THR A 211 16.03 25.05 -7.75
C THR A 211 16.15 24.90 -9.26
N ASN A 212 15.80 23.74 -9.82
CA ASN A 212 15.64 23.56 -11.27
C ASN A 212 14.49 22.59 -11.53
N VAL A 213 13.28 23.14 -11.52
CA VAL A 213 12.01 22.42 -11.72
C VAL A 213 11.89 21.87 -13.15
N ASP A 214 12.59 22.46 -14.12
CA ASP A 214 12.45 22.11 -15.55
C ASP A 214 13.37 20.96 -16.03
N LEU A 215 14.32 20.49 -15.21
CA LEU A 215 15.16 19.32 -15.55
C LEU A 215 14.62 17.99 -14.97
N LEU A 216 13.59 18.04 -14.11
CA LEU A 216 13.04 16.86 -13.42
C LEU A 216 12.10 16.02 -14.30
N LEU A 217 11.50 16.61 -15.33
CA LEU A 217 10.58 15.94 -16.26
C LEU A 217 11.30 15.04 -17.28
N ASN A 218 12.61 15.19 -17.44
CA ASN A 218 13.44 14.47 -18.42
C ASN A 218 14.45 13.49 -17.79
N HIS A 219 14.33 13.20 -16.49
CA HIS A 219 15.02 12.03 -15.96
C HIS A 219 14.35 10.81 -16.57
N THR A 220 15.04 10.16 -17.52
CA THR A 220 14.75 8.81 -17.96
C THR A 220 14.32 8.01 -16.75
N LEU A 221 13.05 7.59 -16.71
CA LEU A 221 12.48 6.71 -15.68
C LEU A 221 13.55 5.73 -15.19
N ASP A 222 13.85 5.78 -13.88
CA ASP A 222 14.89 4.94 -13.28
C ASP A 222 14.70 3.49 -13.76
N ASN A 223 15.77 2.87 -14.24
CA ASN A 223 15.70 1.53 -14.84
C ASN A 223 15.06 0.53 -13.87
N ASN A 224 15.23 0.71 -12.55
CA ASN A 224 14.55 -0.11 -11.55
C ASN A 224 13.05 0.14 -11.50
N THR A 225 12.60 1.39 -11.64
CA THR A 225 11.18 1.74 -11.69
C THR A 225 10.51 1.12 -12.92
N LYS A 226 11.18 1.13 -14.09
CA LYS A 226 10.70 0.43 -15.29
C LYS A 226 10.60 -1.08 -15.07
N ARG A 227 11.63 -1.70 -14.50
CA ARG A 227 11.62 -3.13 -14.14
C ARG A 227 10.45 -3.48 -13.21
N ILE A 228 10.18 -2.62 -12.22
CA ILE A 228 9.06 -2.81 -11.28
C ILE A 228 7.72 -2.72 -12.04
N PHE A 229 7.56 -1.71 -12.90
CA PHE A 229 6.35 -1.53 -13.71
C PHE A 229 6.09 -2.74 -14.62
N ASP A 230 7.11 -3.20 -15.36
CA ASP A 230 7.00 -4.36 -16.26
C ASP A 230 6.62 -5.64 -15.50
N GLU A 231 7.21 -5.86 -14.33
CA GLU A 231 6.87 -7.00 -13.48
C GLU A 231 5.44 -6.92 -12.95
N ILE A 232 4.96 -5.74 -12.54
CA ILE A 232 3.58 -5.58 -12.07
C ILE A 232 2.58 -5.87 -13.18
N LEU A 233 2.84 -5.38 -14.40
CA LEU A 233 2.01 -5.68 -15.57
C LEU A 233 2.02 -7.18 -15.89
N LEU A 234 3.19 -7.81 -15.80
CA LEU A 234 3.34 -9.25 -15.98
C LEU A 234 2.50 -10.02 -14.94
N GLN A 235 2.58 -9.67 -13.66
CA GLN A 235 1.80 -10.30 -12.59
C GLN A 235 0.29 -10.07 -12.74
N LEU A 236 -0.11 -8.87 -13.20
CA LEU A 236 -1.51 -8.56 -13.50
C LEU A 236 -2.03 -9.43 -14.66
N ASN A 237 -1.24 -9.61 -15.72
CA ASN A 237 -1.59 -10.47 -16.85
C ASN A 237 -1.65 -11.95 -16.44
N PHE A 238 -0.74 -12.40 -15.59
CA PHE A 238 -0.80 -13.76 -15.04
C PHE A 238 -2.06 -13.99 -14.21
N ASP A 239 -2.46 -13.03 -13.37
CA ASP A 239 -3.67 -13.13 -12.54
C ASP A 239 -4.96 -13.08 -13.37
N LYS A 240 -4.92 -12.49 -14.57
CA LYS A 240 -6.04 -12.56 -15.54
C LYS A 240 -6.20 -13.95 -16.16
N ILE A 241 -5.09 -14.64 -16.45
CA ILE A 241 -5.10 -15.98 -17.05
C ILE A 241 -5.40 -17.05 -16.00
N ILE A 242 -4.75 -16.95 -14.84
CA ILE A 242 -4.92 -17.85 -13.70
C ILE A 242 -5.28 -17.00 -12.47
N PRO A 243 -6.59 -16.81 -12.21
CA PRO A 243 -7.06 -16.01 -11.09
C PRO A 243 -6.56 -16.53 -9.74
N SER A 244 -5.94 -15.64 -8.97
CA SER A 244 -5.67 -15.83 -7.56
C SER A 244 -6.96 -15.77 -6.74
N TYR A 245 -6.92 -16.38 -5.55
CA TYR A 245 -8.06 -16.37 -4.64
C TYR A 245 -8.48 -14.93 -4.29
N GLY A 246 -9.72 -14.57 -4.68
CA GLY A 246 -10.28 -13.24 -4.47
C GLY A 246 -9.49 -12.12 -5.17
N PHE A 247 -8.75 -12.44 -6.24
CA PHE A 247 -7.96 -11.48 -7.03
C PHE A 247 -7.03 -10.61 -6.18
N CYS A 248 -6.44 -11.18 -5.12
CA CYS A 248 -5.61 -10.41 -4.19
C CYS A 248 -4.32 -9.90 -4.84
N VAL A 249 -3.79 -10.64 -5.82
CA VAL A 249 -2.64 -10.22 -6.63
C VAL A 249 -3.03 -9.01 -7.47
N THR A 250 -4.14 -9.08 -8.22
CA THR A 250 -4.70 -7.93 -8.98
C THR A 250 -4.91 -6.70 -8.09
N CYS A 251 -5.52 -6.84 -6.91
CA CYS A 251 -5.73 -5.71 -6.00
C CYS A 251 -4.41 -5.04 -5.61
N SER A 252 -3.38 -5.83 -5.34
CA SER A 252 -2.05 -5.32 -4.96
C SER A 252 -1.36 -4.66 -6.16
N CYS A 253 -1.46 -5.26 -7.35
CA CYS A 253 -0.98 -4.65 -8.59
C CYS A 253 -1.61 -3.29 -8.84
N LEU A 254 -2.93 -3.14 -8.70
CA LEU A 254 -3.62 -1.85 -8.87
C LEU A 254 -3.12 -0.80 -7.87
N LYS A 255 -2.94 -1.18 -6.60
CA LYS A 255 -2.40 -0.28 -5.56
C LYS A 255 -0.98 0.16 -5.89
N VAL A 256 -0.12 -0.73 -6.38
CA VAL A 256 1.25 -0.37 -6.74
C VAL A 256 1.30 0.45 -8.04
N LEU A 257 0.45 0.17 -9.03
CA LEU A 257 0.31 1.02 -10.22
C LEU A 257 -0.09 2.43 -9.82
N HIS A 258 -1.06 2.59 -8.91
CA HIS A 258 -1.40 3.91 -8.37
C HIS A 258 -0.22 4.60 -7.68
N LYS A 259 0.54 3.87 -6.84
CA LYS A 259 1.76 4.40 -6.21
C LYS A 259 2.80 4.84 -7.24
N LEU A 260 3.02 4.06 -8.31
CA LEU A 260 3.93 4.41 -9.41
C LEU A 260 3.48 5.69 -10.13
N TYR A 261 2.19 5.84 -10.35
CA TYR A 261 1.60 7.05 -10.94
C TYR A 261 1.89 8.29 -10.09
N ILE A 262 1.66 8.21 -8.76
CA ILE A 262 1.87 9.33 -7.83
C ILE A 262 3.36 9.65 -7.65
N ILE A 263 4.20 8.62 -7.41
CA ILE A 263 5.59 8.79 -6.98
C ILE A 263 6.52 9.04 -8.18
N SER A 264 6.36 8.25 -9.23
CA SER A 264 7.29 8.22 -10.38
C SER A 264 6.78 9.02 -11.57
N GLY A 265 5.56 9.56 -11.51
CA GLY A 265 4.97 10.36 -12.59
C GLY A 265 4.72 9.58 -13.88
N ILE A 266 4.70 8.24 -13.83
CA ILE A 266 4.38 7.40 -14.99
C ILE A 266 2.95 7.74 -15.43
N PRO A 267 2.70 8.13 -16.69
CA PRO A 267 1.35 8.43 -17.17
C PRO A 267 0.56 7.12 -17.32
N ILE A 268 -0.18 6.74 -16.27
CA ILE A 268 -1.14 5.64 -16.29
C ILE A 268 -2.50 6.23 -16.63
N ASP A 269 -3.19 5.61 -17.58
CA ASP A 269 -4.55 6.01 -17.95
C ASP A 269 -5.52 5.72 -16.79
N ILE A 270 -6.27 6.74 -16.37
CA ILE A 270 -7.27 6.64 -15.30
C ILE A 270 -8.41 5.69 -15.69
N ASN A 271 -8.67 5.56 -17.00
CA ASN A 271 -9.69 4.66 -17.53
C ASN A 271 -9.52 3.20 -17.06
N VAL A 272 -8.27 2.77 -16.83
CA VAL A 272 -7.98 1.45 -16.28
C VAL A 272 -8.69 1.25 -14.95
N PHE A 273 -8.68 2.25 -14.06
CA PHE A 273 -9.36 2.15 -12.76
C PHE A 273 -10.88 2.20 -12.89
N TYR A 274 -11.43 2.96 -13.84
CA TYR A 274 -12.86 2.92 -14.14
C TYR A 274 -13.31 1.53 -14.60
N GLU A 275 -12.55 0.88 -15.49
CA GLU A 275 -12.84 -0.48 -15.95
C GLU A 275 -12.89 -1.48 -14.78
N TYR A 276 -11.92 -1.42 -13.85
CA TYR A 276 -11.91 -2.29 -12.67
C TYR A 276 -12.99 -1.95 -11.62
N ALA A 277 -13.55 -0.74 -11.64
CA ALA A 277 -14.65 -0.32 -10.77
C ALA A 277 -16.04 -0.76 -11.30
N THR A 278 -16.15 -1.11 -12.58
CA THR A 278 -17.42 -1.49 -13.21
C THR A 278 -18.08 -2.72 -12.56
N TYR A 279 -19.41 -2.78 -12.68
CA TYR A 279 -20.19 -3.92 -12.22
C TYR A 279 -19.85 -5.18 -13.02
N GLY A 280 -19.78 -6.34 -12.33
CA GLY A 280 -19.37 -7.62 -12.91
C GLY A 280 -17.93 -8.03 -12.56
N MET A 281 -17.11 -7.08 -12.11
CA MET A 281 -15.81 -7.37 -11.50
C MET A 281 -15.98 -7.85 -10.05
N PHE A 282 -15.01 -8.60 -9.53
CA PHE A 282 -15.06 -9.11 -8.15
C PHE A 282 -15.07 -7.95 -7.13
N ASP A 283 -15.94 -8.02 -6.12
CA ASP A 283 -16.22 -6.93 -5.18
C ASP A 283 -14.97 -6.29 -4.56
N ARG A 284 -13.95 -7.11 -4.24
CA ARG A 284 -12.69 -6.61 -3.67
C ARG A 284 -11.86 -5.80 -4.66
N VAL A 285 -11.88 -6.18 -5.95
CA VAL A 285 -11.20 -5.45 -7.02
C VAL A 285 -11.91 -4.14 -7.27
N ARG A 286 -13.25 -4.17 -7.34
CA ARG A 286 -14.09 -2.96 -7.48
C ARG A 286 -13.82 -1.96 -6.37
N LEU A 287 -13.85 -2.44 -5.13
CA LEU A 287 -13.53 -1.62 -3.97
C LEU A 287 -12.13 -1.04 -4.06
N THR A 288 -11.12 -1.84 -4.40
CA THR A 288 -9.74 -1.37 -4.53
C THR A 288 -9.60 -0.30 -5.62
N ALA A 289 -10.28 -0.44 -6.75
CA ALA A 289 -10.29 0.57 -7.80
C ALA A 289 -10.97 1.86 -7.34
N CYS A 290 -12.09 1.75 -6.61
CA CYS A 290 -12.77 2.91 -6.03
C CYS A 290 -11.92 3.61 -4.95
N GLU A 291 -11.22 2.85 -4.09
CA GLU A 291 -10.25 3.39 -3.12
C GLU A 291 -9.20 4.26 -3.83
N ILE A 292 -8.65 3.75 -4.94
CA ILE A 292 -7.66 4.48 -5.75
C ILE A 292 -8.25 5.74 -6.38
N LEU A 293 -9.44 5.65 -6.97
CA LEU A 293 -10.12 6.82 -7.55
C LEU A 293 -10.40 7.90 -6.49
N VAL A 294 -10.77 7.51 -5.26
CA VAL A 294 -10.96 8.45 -4.14
C VAL A 294 -9.65 9.12 -3.74
N GLU A 295 -8.53 8.38 -3.63
CA GLU A 295 -7.21 8.97 -3.37
C GLU A 295 -6.78 9.96 -4.47
N GLN A 296 -7.17 9.71 -5.73
CA GLN A 296 -6.93 10.64 -6.84
C GLN A 296 -7.75 11.92 -6.73
N ILE A 297 -8.96 11.87 -6.19
CA ILE A 297 -9.77 13.07 -5.91
C ILE A 297 -9.02 13.95 -4.89
N GLU A 298 -8.54 13.37 -3.79
CA GLU A 298 -7.77 14.11 -2.77
C GLU A 298 -6.49 14.73 -3.36
N THR A 299 -5.77 13.98 -4.21
CA THR A 299 -4.46 14.41 -4.71
C THR A 299 -4.54 15.41 -5.87
N ARG A 300 -5.51 15.25 -6.78
CA ARG A 300 -5.60 16.01 -8.04
C ARG A 300 -6.88 16.84 -8.22
N MET A 301 -7.86 16.71 -7.33
CA MET A 301 -9.15 17.42 -7.40
C MET A 301 -9.88 17.24 -8.74
N ASN A 302 -9.82 16.04 -9.31
CA ASN A 302 -10.46 15.76 -10.60
C ASN A 302 -11.99 15.67 -10.44
N GLN A 303 -12.72 16.59 -11.09
CA GLN A 303 -14.17 16.69 -11.01
C GLN A 303 -14.88 15.50 -11.67
N ASP A 304 -14.35 14.95 -12.76
CA ASP A 304 -14.98 13.82 -13.46
C ASP A 304 -14.98 12.56 -12.60
N VAL A 305 -13.87 12.33 -11.88
CA VAL A 305 -13.73 11.21 -10.94
C VAL A 305 -14.69 11.38 -9.76
N PHE A 306 -14.81 12.61 -9.25
CA PHE A 306 -15.75 12.95 -8.19
C PHE A 306 -17.20 12.67 -8.61
N GLU A 307 -17.58 13.10 -9.81
CA GLU A 307 -18.89 12.89 -10.40
C GLU A 307 -19.21 11.40 -10.57
N TYR A 308 -18.24 10.63 -11.10
CA TYR A 308 -18.35 9.19 -11.25
C TYR A 308 -18.59 8.48 -9.91
N ILE A 309 -17.80 8.81 -8.88
CA ILE A 309 -17.91 8.18 -7.56
C ILE A 309 -19.26 8.47 -6.90
N PHE A 310 -19.76 9.70 -6.99
CA PHE A 310 -21.08 10.03 -6.44
C PHE A 310 -22.22 9.34 -7.21
N ASN A 311 -22.11 9.19 -8.52
CA ASN A 311 -23.04 8.39 -9.31
C ASN A 311 -23.02 6.91 -8.90
N LEU A 312 -21.84 6.36 -8.62
CA LEU A 312 -21.68 4.99 -8.13
C LEU A 312 -22.33 4.85 -6.74
N ILE A 313 -22.12 5.79 -5.83
CA ILE A 313 -22.77 5.79 -4.51
C ILE A 313 -24.30 5.80 -4.67
N ALA A 314 -24.84 6.62 -5.56
CA ALA A 314 -26.28 6.73 -5.78
C ALA A 314 -26.91 5.45 -6.37
N ASN A 315 -26.27 4.89 -7.40
CA ASN A 315 -26.92 3.97 -8.33
C ASN A 315 -26.42 2.52 -8.26
N ASP A 316 -25.26 2.22 -7.66
CA ASP A 316 -24.65 0.88 -7.74
C ASP A 316 -25.46 -0.23 -7.04
N HIS A 317 -25.59 -1.42 -7.59
CA HIS A 317 -26.43 -2.45 -6.96
C HIS A 317 -25.89 -2.98 -5.62
N ASP A 318 -24.58 -2.86 -5.36
CA ASP A 318 -23.95 -3.36 -4.14
C ASP A 318 -23.92 -2.30 -3.02
N TYR A 319 -24.80 -2.48 -2.03
CA TYR A 319 -24.88 -1.65 -0.83
C TYR A 319 -23.58 -1.63 -0.01
N ASN A 320 -22.85 -2.75 0.06
CA ASN A 320 -21.60 -2.81 0.83
C ASN A 320 -20.50 -1.98 0.16
N LEU A 321 -20.43 -2.02 -1.17
CA LEU A 321 -19.51 -1.18 -1.92
C LEU A 321 -19.82 0.30 -1.71
N ARG A 322 -21.09 0.71 -1.87
CA ARG A 322 -21.53 2.10 -1.62
C ARG A 322 -21.06 2.61 -0.26
N ARG A 323 -21.35 1.85 0.80
CA ARG A 323 -20.98 2.22 2.17
C ARG A 323 -19.46 2.32 2.34
N LYS A 324 -18.70 1.34 1.84
CA LYS A 324 -17.24 1.37 1.97
C LYS A 324 -16.62 2.54 1.22
N ILE A 325 -17.15 2.93 0.07
CA ILE A 325 -16.68 4.11 -0.67
C ILE A 325 -16.91 5.38 0.15
N VAL A 326 -18.08 5.54 0.78
CA VAL A 326 -18.35 6.67 1.68
C VAL A 326 -17.36 6.67 2.86
N GLN A 327 -17.11 5.51 3.49
CA GLN A 327 -16.11 5.42 4.56
C GLN A 327 -14.69 5.77 4.09
N HIS A 328 -14.34 5.43 2.86
CA HIS A 328 -13.06 5.84 2.27
C HIS A 328 -13.02 7.35 1.99
N LEU A 329 -14.10 7.96 1.52
CA LEU A 329 -14.24 9.42 1.40
C LEU A 329 -14.14 10.11 2.77
N CYS A 330 -14.66 9.52 3.85
CA CYS A 330 -14.49 10.10 5.20
C CYS A 330 -13.01 10.09 5.63
N ARG A 331 -12.26 9.03 5.30
CA ARG A 331 -10.82 8.95 5.61
C ARG A 331 -9.97 9.88 4.74
N HIS A 332 -10.34 10.00 3.46
CA HIS A 332 -9.68 10.79 2.43
C HIS A 332 -10.66 11.82 1.84
N PRO A 333 -11.05 12.85 2.61
CA PRO A 333 -12.04 13.81 2.17
C PRO A 333 -11.49 14.66 1.01
N PRO A 334 -12.31 14.97 -0.01
CA PRO A 334 -11.88 15.77 -1.16
C PRO A 334 -11.45 17.18 -0.73
N PHE A 335 -12.06 17.71 0.31
CA PHE A 335 -11.66 18.95 0.96
C PHE A 335 -12.17 18.96 2.40
N ARG A 336 -11.56 19.80 3.24
CA ARG A 336 -11.99 20.05 4.62
C ARG A 336 -12.65 21.41 4.74
N GLN A 337 -13.31 21.62 5.88
CA GLN A 337 -13.95 22.90 6.22
C GLN A 337 -12.99 24.08 5.99
N ASN A 338 -13.52 25.14 5.37
CA ASN A 338 -12.81 26.38 5.03
C ASN A 338 -11.68 26.28 3.98
N GLN A 339 -11.54 25.15 3.29
CA GLN A 339 -10.68 25.07 2.11
C GLN A 339 -11.42 25.56 0.87
N THR A 340 -10.79 26.48 0.13
CA THR A 340 -11.26 26.90 -1.20
C THR A 340 -10.86 25.85 -2.23
N CYS A 341 -11.81 25.04 -2.66
CA CYS A 341 -11.60 24.00 -3.67
C CYS A 341 -12.63 24.15 -4.79
N SER A 342 -12.27 23.79 -6.02
CA SER A 342 -13.20 23.76 -7.17
C SER A 342 -14.38 22.82 -6.96
N LEU A 343 -14.26 21.85 -6.05
CA LEU A 343 -15.31 20.90 -5.70
C LEU A 343 -16.27 21.44 -4.63
N ASN A 344 -15.95 22.58 -4.00
CA ASN A 344 -16.76 23.22 -2.97
C ASN A 344 -17.84 24.10 -3.61
N ASN A 345 -18.80 23.46 -4.27
CA ASN A 345 -19.89 24.09 -5.02
C ASN A 345 -21.25 23.81 -4.38
N PRO A 346 -22.26 24.67 -4.59
CA PRO A 346 -23.62 24.43 -4.12
C PRO A 346 -24.18 23.09 -4.64
N ILE A 347 -23.87 22.73 -5.89
CA ILE A 347 -24.28 21.46 -6.52
C ILE A 347 -23.84 20.25 -5.68
N THR A 348 -22.58 20.25 -5.22
CA THR A 348 -22.03 19.17 -4.39
C THR A 348 -22.80 19.01 -3.08
N ILE A 349 -23.18 20.13 -2.45
CA ILE A 349 -23.99 20.13 -1.21
C ILE A 349 -25.38 19.55 -1.49
N HIS A 350 -26.05 20.04 -2.53
CA HIS A 350 -27.40 19.59 -2.87
C HIS A 350 -27.43 18.10 -3.18
N ARG A 351 -26.42 17.60 -3.87
CA ARG A 351 -26.29 16.17 -4.15
C ARG A 351 -26.05 15.36 -2.90
N LEU A 352 -25.12 15.76 -2.04
CA LEU A 352 -24.86 15.04 -0.79
C LEU A 352 -26.09 15.06 0.13
N TRP A 353 -26.83 16.17 0.17
CA TRP A 353 -28.11 16.27 0.86
C TRP A 353 -29.18 15.35 0.27
N SER A 354 -29.27 15.28 -1.06
CA SER A 354 -30.16 14.37 -1.77
C SER A 354 -29.83 12.91 -1.46
N LEU A 355 -28.55 12.53 -1.45
CA LEU A 355 -28.11 11.19 -1.06
C LEU A 355 -28.52 10.85 0.37
N MET A 356 -28.28 11.75 1.33
CA MET A 356 -28.70 11.56 2.73
C MET A 356 -30.22 11.35 2.87
N LYS A 357 -31.02 11.97 2.02
CA LYS A 357 -32.49 11.78 1.97
C LYS A 357 -32.88 10.46 1.30
N ASN A 358 -32.23 10.12 0.18
CA ASN A 358 -32.56 8.95 -0.63
C ASN A 358 -32.22 7.63 0.09
N PHE A 359 -31.16 7.61 0.90
CA PHE A 359 -30.79 6.44 1.73
C PHE A 359 -31.57 6.34 3.04
N SER A 360 -32.87 6.67 3.02
CA SER A 360 -33.74 6.52 4.19
C SER A 360 -33.88 5.09 4.70
N TYR A 361 -33.63 4.09 3.85
CA TYR A 361 -33.72 2.66 4.18
C TYR A 361 -32.46 2.09 4.83
N ASP A 362 -31.29 2.72 4.65
CA ASP A 362 -30.02 2.26 5.22
C ASP A 362 -29.42 3.34 6.14
N ASN A 363 -29.59 3.10 7.45
CA ASN A 363 -29.09 4.01 8.48
C ASN A 363 -27.56 4.09 8.51
N HIS A 364 -26.86 3.03 8.10
CA HIS A 364 -25.40 3.01 8.16
C HIS A 364 -24.78 3.94 7.12
N ILE A 365 -25.17 3.81 5.85
CA ILE A 365 -24.66 4.71 4.81
C ILE A 365 -25.10 6.15 5.04
N ARG A 366 -26.32 6.36 5.57
CA ARG A 366 -26.80 7.70 5.92
C ARG A 366 -25.95 8.34 7.01
N ASN A 367 -25.60 7.60 8.06
CA ASN A 367 -24.71 8.11 9.11
C ASN A 367 -23.31 8.39 8.57
N ASP A 368 -22.76 7.50 7.75
CA ASP A 368 -21.44 7.68 7.13
C ASP A 368 -21.46 8.93 6.20
N LEU A 369 -22.57 9.22 5.49
CA LEU A 369 -22.74 10.43 4.69
C LEU A 369 -22.89 11.71 5.52
N VAL A 370 -23.54 11.63 6.69
CA VAL A 370 -23.61 12.76 7.64
C VAL A 370 -22.22 13.06 8.20
N GLU A 371 -21.43 12.03 8.51
CA GLU A 371 -20.03 12.20 8.90
C GLU A 371 -19.22 12.87 7.78
N LEU A 372 -19.39 12.42 6.52
CA LEU A 372 -18.74 13.05 5.37
C LEU A 372 -19.12 14.53 5.23
N TYR A 373 -20.40 14.87 5.38
CA TYR A 373 -20.88 16.26 5.37
C TYR A 373 -20.18 17.09 6.45
N GLN A 374 -20.12 16.54 7.68
CA GLN A 374 -19.48 17.22 8.81
C GLN A 374 -17.98 17.42 8.59
N ILE A 375 -17.28 16.48 7.95
CA ILE A 375 -15.85 16.62 7.65
C ILE A 375 -15.61 17.71 6.58
N MET A 376 -16.44 17.75 5.53
CA MET A 376 -16.29 18.66 4.40
C MET A 376 -16.73 20.09 4.73
N PHE A 377 -17.85 20.26 5.43
CA PHE A 377 -18.50 21.57 5.63
C PHE A 377 -18.54 22.01 7.11
N GLY A 378 -18.30 21.10 8.06
CA GLY A 378 -18.37 21.39 9.48
C GLY A 378 -19.81 21.48 10.02
N LEU A 379 -19.95 22.13 11.16
CA LEU A 379 -21.24 22.38 11.83
C LEU A 379 -21.88 23.72 11.41
N SER A 380 -21.10 24.58 10.74
CA SER A 380 -21.55 25.90 10.28
C SER A 380 -22.17 25.82 8.89
N ARG A 381 -22.96 26.84 8.52
CA ARG A 381 -23.48 26.97 7.15
C ARG A 381 -22.30 26.99 6.16
N PRO A 382 -22.34 26.18 5.07
CA PRO A 382 -21.29 26.18 4.06
C PRO A 382 -21.09 27.56 3.42
N ASN A 383 -19.82 27.96 3.25
CA ASN A 383 -19.45 29.28 2.71
C ASN A 383 -19.84 29.48 1.23
N CYS A 384 -20.09 28.41 0.49
CA CYS A 384 -20.49 28.45 -0.91
C CYS A 384 -22.00 28.69 -1.12
N LEU A 385 -22.80 28.77 -0.05
CA LEU A 385 -24.20 29.17 -0.13
C LEU A 385 -24.34 30.67 0.17
N PRO A 386 -25.22 31.40 -0.55
CA PRO A 386 -25.49 32.81 -0.25
C PRO A 386 -25.99 32.98 1.19
N PRO A 387 -25.81 34.17 1.81
CA PRO A 387 -26.32 34.45 3.15
C PRO A 387 -27.82 34.20 3.22
N ALA A 388 -28.32 33.77 4.38
CA ALA A 388 -29.71 33.34 4.58
C ALA A 388 -30.77 34.36 4.12
N ASN A 389 -30.38 35.63 4.02
CA ASN A 389 -31.26 36.76 3.71
C ASN A 389 -31.48 36.97 2.19
N GLU A 390 -30.75 36.27 1.32
CA GLU A 390 -30.80 36.42 -0.15
C GLU A 390 -31.38 35.20 -0.88
N MET A 391 -31.92 34.22 -0.16
CA MET A 391 -32.55 33.04 -0.77
C MET A 391 -33.88 33.41 -1.43
N THR A 392 -33.86 33.76 -2.71
CA THR A 392 -35.01 33.55 -3.59
C THR A 392 -34.93 32.14 -4.14
N ASP A 393 -35.98 31.34 -3.91
CA ASP A 393 -36.16 29.96 -4.43
C ASP A 393 -36.00 29.83 -5.97
N SER A 394 -35.81 30.94 -6.69
CA SER A 394 -35.58 30.99 -8.13
C SER A 394 -34.16 30.64 -8.56
N ILE A 395 -33.12 31.07 -7.83
CA ILE A 395 -31.71 30.89 -8.26
C ILE A 395 -31.30 29.41 -8.16
N LEU A 396 -31.82 28.70 -7.17
CA LEU A 396 -31.56 27.27 -6.98
C LEU A 396 -32.31 26.42 -8.01
N LYS A 397 -33.52 26.82 -8.42
CA LYS A 397 -34.32 26.05 -9.39
C LYS A 397 -33.69 26.04 -10.78
N ASP A 398 -33.22 27.20 -11.25
CA ASP A 398 -32.62 27.31 -12.58
C ASP A 398 -31.29 26.53 -12.68
N GLU A 399 -30.47 26.49 -11.62
CA GLU A 399 -29.24 25.66 -11.58
C GLU A 399 -29.52 24.15 -11.38
N LEU A 400 -30.64 23.78 -10.76
CA LEU A 400 -31.05 22.38 -10.53
C LEU A 400 -31.74 21.76 -11.76
N ASP A 401 -32.49 22.55 -12.53
CA ASP A 401 -33.16 22.10 -13.75
C ASP A 401 -32.14 21.81 -14.87
N ASP A 402 -31.07 22.61 -15.00
CA ASP A 402 -29.93 22.36 -15.93
C ASP A 402 -29.15 21.06 -15.58
N VAL A 403 -29.14 20.63 -14.31
CA VAL A 403 -28.49 19.38 -13.89
C VAL A 403 -29.39 18.16 -14.09
N SER A 404 -30.71 18.34 -14.03
CA SER A 404 -31.65 17.25 -14.32
C SER A 404 -31.58 16.78 -15.78
N ASP A 405 -31.21 17.68 -16.70
CA ASP A 405 -31.01 17.38 -18.13
C ASP A 405 -29.61 16.82 -18.45
N THR A 406 -28.64 16.90 -17.52
CA THR A 406 -27.28 16.33 -17.69
C THR A 406 -27.09 14.97 -17.01
N ILE A 407 -28.13 14.44 -16.35
CA ILE A 407 -28.27 13.00 -16.12
C ILE A 407 -28.56 12.37 -17.48
N VAL A 408 -27.52 12.27 -18.32
CA VAL A 408 -27.57 11.48 -19.55
C VAL A 408 -27.93 10.06 -19.13
N ASP A 409 -29.11 9.61 -19.55
CA ASP A 409 -29.42 8.20 -19.72
C ASP A 409 -28.25 7.57 -20.47
N ILE A 410 -27.30 6.98 -19.73
CA ILE A 410 -26.33 6.06 -20.32
C ILE A 410 -27.14 4.82 -20.63
N ASP A 411 -27.65 4.82 -21.86
CA ASP A 411 -28.48 3.80 -22.47
C ASP A 411 -27.96 2.40 -22.10
N PRO A 412 -28.69 1.63 -21.26
CA PRO A 412 -28.23 0.32 -20.81
C PRO A 412 -28.06 -0.67 -21.97
N GLU A 413 -28.68 -0.42 -23.14
CA GLU A 413 -28.50 -1.22 -24.36
C GLU A 413 -27.16 -0.95 -25.08
N ARG A 414 -26.51 0.20 -24.84
CA ARG A 414 -25.14 0.44 -25.36
C ARG A 414 -24.07 -0.38 -24.62
N LEU A 415 -24.36 -0.83 -23.39
CA LEU A 415 -23.47 -1.67 -22.57
C LEU A 415 -23.68 -3.18 -22.77
N SER A 416 -24.81 -3.60 -23.37
CA SER A 416 -25.14 -5.03 -23.54
C SER A 416 -24.62 -5.65 -24.86
N TYR A 417 -24.32 -4.85 -25.89
CA TYR A 417 -23.92 -5.37 -27.21
C TYR A 417 -22.43 -5.69 -27.40
N PHE A 418 -21.57 -5.34 -26.44
CA PHE A 418 -20.12 -5.60 -26.51
C PHE A 418 -19.66 -6.85 -25.76
N ARG A 419 -20.60 -7.73 -25.38
CA ARG A 419 -20.30 -8.90 -24.56
C ARG A 419 -19.50 -9.96 -25.34
N LEU A 420 -18.25 -10.11 -24.88
CA LEU A 420 -17.44 -11.33 -24.84
C LEU A 420 -16.58 -11.71 -26.06
N ALA A 421 -16.80 -11.19 -27.27
CA ALA A 421 -15.95 -11.54 -28.42
C ALA A 421 -14.82 -10.53 -28.73
N ARG A 422 -14.96 -9.25 -28.37
CA ARG A 422 -13.96 -8.20 -28.67
C ARG A 422 -12.84 -8.04 -27.64
N TYR A 423 -12.98 -8.63 -26.45
CA TYR A 423 -12.02 -8.48 -25.35
C TYR A 423 -10.61 -9.02 -25.67
N ALA A 424 -10.48 -9.95 -26.62
CA ALA A 424 -9.19 -10.48 -27.06
C ALA A 424 -8.51 -9.63 -28.14
N ASP A 425 -9.29 -8.98 -29.02
CA ASP A 425 -8.75 -8.25 -30.17
C ASP A 425 -8.43 -6.79 -29.83
N ASP A 426 -9.26 -6.14 -29.01
CA ASP A 426 -9.06 -4.73 -28.62
C ASP A 426 -7.93 -4.57 -27.59
N THR A 427 -7.70 -5.57 -26.74
CA THR A 427 -6.55 -5.59 -25.80
C THR A 427 -5.23 -5.82 -26.53
N LYS A 428 -5.23 -6.60 -27.61
CA LYS A 428 -4.06 -6.79 -28.48
C LYS A 428 -3.76 -5.52 -29.28
N ALA A 429 -4.79 -4.81 -29.74
CA ALA A 429 -4.65 -3.51 -30.39
C ALA A 429 -4.17 -2.42 -29.41
N ALA A 430 -4.67 -2.38 -28.18
CA ALA A 430 -4.23 -1.46 -27.14
C ALA A 430 -2.80 -1.75 -26.69
N ALA A 431 -2.41 -3.02 -26.51
CA ALA A 431 -1.05 -3.41 -26.18
C ALA A 431 -0.06 -3.08 -27.32
N ASN A 432 -0.46 -3.26 -28.58
CA ASN A 432 0.35 -2.88 -29.74
C ASN A 432 0.46 -1.35 -29.89
N LYS A 433 -0.61 -0.60 -29.58
CA LYS A 433 -0.60 0.87 -29.59
C LYS A 433 0.29 1.40 -28.48
N LEU A 434 0.22 0.85 -27.27
CA LEU A 434 1.11 1.18 -26.15
C LEU A 434 2.57 0.83 -26.47
N ALA A 435 2.84 -0.34 -27.07
CA ALA A 435 4.17 -0.73 -27.50
C ALA A 435 4.73 0.16 -28.62
N SER A 436 3.88 0.69 -29.50
CA SER A 436 4.27 1.64 -30.55
C SER A 436 4.54 3.06 -30.05
N THR A 437 3.97 3.44 -28.90
CA THR A 437 4.23 4.74 -28.23
C THR A 437 5.49 4.68 -27.36
N ILE A 438 5.94 3.47 -26.99
CA ILE A 438 7.13 3.22 -26.16
C ILE A 438 8.39 3.00 -27.02
N LYS A 439 8.25 2.64 -28.29
CA LYS A 439 9.33 2.55 -29.29
C LYS A 439 9.58 3.92 -29.92
#